data_AF-A0A1Y1QV19-F1
#
_entry.id   AF-A0A1Y1QV19-F1
#
_cell.length_a   1.000
_cell.length_b   1.000
_cell.length_c   1.000
_cell.angle_alpha   90.00
_cell.angle_beta   90.00
_cell.angle_gamma   90.00
#
_symmetry.space_group_name_H-M   'P 1'
#
loop_
_entity.id
_entity.type
_entity.pdbx_description
1 polymer ?
#
loop_
_entity_poly.entity_id
_entity_poly.type
_entity_poly.pdbx_seq_one_letter_code
_entity_poly.pdbx_strand_id
1 'polypeptide(L)'
;MQTAINRDSPINLRALPTQRALIDRAATLLGKSRSDFMLEIACREAMDVLLDQRLFLLNEQQFQAFEEALSRPLDATQQARVNKLLGTPSPWEH
;
A
#
# COMPACT_ATOMS: atom_id res chain seq x y z
N MET A 1 -11.94 -24.91 17.55
CA MET A 1 -12.50 -23.78 18.32
C MET A 1 -12.14 -22.50 17.60
N GLN A 2 -13.14 -21.71 17.23
CA GLN A 2 -12.96 -20.50 16.41
C GLN A 2 -12.60 -19.36 17.35
N THR A 3 -11.35 -18.90 17.31
CA THR A 3 -10.91 -17.71 18.05
C THR A 3 -11.67 -16.51 17.50
N ALA A 4 -12.54 -15.92 18.33
CA ALA A 4 -13.16 -14.63 18.00
C ALA A 4 -12.03 -13.61 17.80
N ILE A 5 -12.05 -12.90 16.68
CA ILE A 5 -11.08 -11.85 16.39
C ILE A 5 -11.34 -10.72 17.39
N ASN A 6 -10.44 -10.55 18.34
CA ASN A 6 -10.55 -9.52 19.36
C ASN A 6 -9.91 -8.21 18.88
N ARG A 7 -10.61 -7.09 19.05
CA ARG A 7 -10.16 -5.77 18.59
C ARG A 7 -9.30 -5.11 19.68
N ASP A 8 -8.08 -5.64 19.87
CA ASP A 8 -7.21 -5.30 21.01
C ASP A 8 -6.28 -4.10 20.78
N SER A 9 -6.32 -3.48 19.60
CA SER A 9 -5.47 -2.33 19.23
C SER A 9 -6.33 -1.08 18.99
N PRO A 10 -6.53 -0.22 20.00
CA PRO A 10 -7.37 0.96 19.85
C PRO A 10 -6.71 2.05 18.99
N ILE A 11 -7.47 2.64 18.08
CA ILE A 11 -7.09 3.81 17.29
C ILE A 11 -7.86 5.03 17.81
N ASN A 12 -7.15 5.96 18.43
CA ASN A 12 -7.75 7.18 18.99
C ASN A 12 -7.64 8.34 17.99
N LEU A 13 -8.78 8.90 17.57
CA LEU A 13 -8.86 10.00 16.61
C LEU A 13 -9.64 11.18 17.18
N ARG A 14 -9.16 12.40 16.91
CA ARG A 14 -9.88 13.64 17.18
C ARG A 14 -10.34 14.24 15.86
N ALA A 15 -11.61 14.66 15.81
CA ALA A 15 -12.21 15.27 14.64
C ALA A 15 -13.01 16.51 15.04
N LEU A 16 -13.13 17.45 14.11
CA LEU A 16 -14.04 18.58 14.26
C LEU A 16 -15.50 18.08 14.28
N PRO A 17 -16.43 18.81 14.93
CA PRO A 17 -17.85 18.44 14.94
C PRO A 17 -18.42 18.26 13.52
N THR A 18 -18.01 19.10 12.58
CA THR A 18 -18.44 19.04 11.16
C THR A 18 -17.94 17.78 10.45
N GLN A 19 -16.68 17.40 10.67
CA GLN A 19 -16.10 16.16 10.13
C GLN A 19 -16.82 14.93 10.72
N ARG A 20 -17.05 14.93 12.03
CA ARG A 20 -17.81 13.85 12.69
C ARG A 20 -19.21 13.72 12.11
N ALA A 21 -19.94 14.83 11.96
CA ALA A 21 -21.30 14.81 11.42
C ALA A 21 -21.35 14.28 9.97
N LEU A 22 -20.36 14.64 9.14
CA LEU A 22 -20.21 14.12 7.79
C LEU A 22 -20.00 12.59 7.79
N ILE A 23 -19.08 12.11 8.62
CA ILE A 23 -18.77 10.68 8.76
C ILE A 23 -19.98 9.90 9.28
N ASP A 24 -20.63 10.39 10.33
CA ASP A 24 -21.81 9.75 10.93
C ASP A 24 -22.94 9.61 9.89
N ARG A 25 -23.14 10.63 9.04
CA ARG A 25 -24.13 10.57 7.96
C ARG A 25 -23.77 9.55 6.88
N ALA A 26 -22.50 9.49 6.46
CA ALA A 26 -22.04 8.51 5.49
C ALA A 26 -22.18 7.07 6.01
N ALA A 27 -21.77 6.83 7.25
CA ALA A 27 -21.90 5.52 7.90
C ALA A 27 -23.38 5.10 8.02
N THR A 28 -24.26 6.03 8.38
CA THR A 28 -25.71 5.79 8.48
C THR A 28 -26.31 5.37 7.14
N LEU A 29 -25.96 6.07 6.04
CA LEU A 29 -26.44 5.72 4.69
C LEU A 29 -26.00 4.32 4.24
N LEU A 30 -24.86 3.84 4.75
CA LEU A 30 -24.33 2.51 4.47
C LEU A 30 -24.77 1.44 5.49
N GLY A 31 -25.56 1.81 6.51
CA GLY A 31 -26.01 0.90 7.56
C GLY A 31 -24.87 0.38 8.46
N LYS A 32 -23.76 1.13 8.57
CA LYS A 32 -22.57 0.72 9.33
C LYS A 32 -22.42 1.56 10.60
N SER A 33 -21.74 1.00 11.61
CA SER A 33 -21.28 1.81 12.73
C SER A 33 -20.20 2.78 12.25
N ARG A 34 -20.08 3.95 12.90
CA ARG A 34 -19.02 4.92 12.59
C ARG A 34 -17.62 4.29 12.67
N SER A 35 -17.37 3.46 13.68
CA SER A 35 -16.05 2.84 13.87
C SER A 35 -15.73 1.85 12.75
N ASP A 36 -16.72 1.04 12.32
CA ASP A 36 -16.52 0.11 11.22
C ASP A 36 -16.31 0.84 9.90
N PHE A 37 -17.12 1.88 9.63
CA PHE A 37 -16.94 2.72 8.44
C PHE A 37 -15.54 3.37 8.41
N MET A 38 -15.11 3.96 9.53
CA MET A 38 -13.80 4.61 9.62
C MET A 38 -12.65 3.64 9.42
N LEU A 39 -12.70 2.47 10.07
CA LEU A 39 -11.64 1.47 9.95
C LEU A 39 -11.57 0.91 8.52
N GLU A 40 -12.71 0.60 7.91
CA GLU A 40 -12.78 0.08 6.55
C GLU A 40 -12.20 1.07 5.53
N ILE A 41 -12.61 2.34 5.59
CA ILE A 41 -12.10 3.37 4.69
C ILE A 41 -10.61 3.62 4.93
N ALA A 42 -10.16 3.71 6.18
CA ALA A 42 -8.74 3.90 6.48
C ALA A 42 -7.88 2.74 6.00
N CYS A 43 -8.35 1.50 6.17
CA CYS A 43 -7.64 0.31 5.69
C CYS A 43 -7.59 0.26 4.15
N ARG A 44 -8.70 0.60 3.48
CA ARG A 44 -8.74 0.68 2.02
C ARG A 44 -7.73 1.71 1.49
N GLU A 45 -7.77 2.93 1.99
CA GLU A 45 -6.85 4.00 1.56
C GLU A 45 -5.39 3.63 1.88
N ALA A 46 -5.12 3.00 3.03
CA ALA A 46 -3.78 2.51 3.34
C ALA A 46 -3.31 1.44 2.33
N MET A 47 -4.19 0.50 1.95
CA MET A 47 -3.88 -0.49 0.92
C MET A 47 -3.66 0.18 -0.43
N ASP A 48 -4.51 1.13 -0.81
CA ASP A 48 -4.40 1.85 -2.07
C ASP A 48 -3.08 2.62 -2.14
N VAL A 49 -2.67 3.33 -1.07
CA VAL A 49 -1.35 4.01 -0.98
C VAL A 49 -0.17 3.03 -1.08
N LEU A 50 -0.28 1.86 -0.44
CA LEU A 50 0.76 0.83 -0.52
C LEU A 50 0.81 0.18 -1.92
N LEU A 51 -0.33 0.01 -2.58
CA LEU A 51 -0.46 -0.59 -3.91
C LEU A 51 -0.14 0.39 -5.03
N ASP A 52 -0.34 1.70 -4.84
CA ASP A 52 0.00 2.75 -5.80
C ASP A 52 1.50 2.77 -6.13
N GLN A 53 2.34 2.15 -5.27
CA GLN A 53 3.76 1.88 -5.56
C GLN A 53 3.99 0.86 -6.69
N ARG A 54 2.95 0.24 -7.26
CA ARG A 54 3.06 -0.78 -8.31
C ARG A 54 2.68 -0.28 -9.70
N LEU A 55 1.97 0.85 -9.81
CA LEU A 55 1.51 1.38 -11.09
C LEU A 55 2.43 2.49 -11.60
N PHE A 56 3.38 2.11 -12.47
CA PHE A 56 4.22 3.07 -13.17
C PHE A 56 3.52 3.51 -14.46
N LEU A 57 2.85 4.67 -14.42
CA LEU A 57 2.31 5.29 -15.63
C LEU A 57 3.46 5.92 -16.42
N LEU A 58 3.78 5.32 -17.57
CA LEU A 58 4.80 5.81 -18.50
C LEU A 58 4.12 6.40 -19.73
N ASN A 59 4.61 7.55 -20.18
CA ASN A 59 4.30 8.04 -21.53
C ASN A 59 5.09 7.21 -22.57
N GLU A 60 4.79 7.40 -23.86
CA GLU A 60 5.37 6.59 -24.93
C GLU A 60 6.91 6.64 -24.98
N GLN A 61 7.51 7.81 -24.75
CA GLN A 61 8.96 7.97 -24.72
C GLN A 61 9.59 7.24 -23.51
N GLN A 62 8.95 7.35 -22.34
CA GLN A 62 9.40 6.66 -21.13
C GLN A 62 9.27 5.14 -21.27
N PHE A 63 8.21 4.67 -21.93
CA PHE A 63 8.00 3.26 -22.20
C PHE A 63 9.05 2.71 -23.18
N GLN A 64 9.36 3.43 -24.26
CA GLN A 64 10.44 3.05 -25.18
C GLN A 64 11.80 2.99 -24.49
N ALA A 65 12.15 4.00 -23.69
CA ALA A 65 13.40 4.00 -22.94
C ALA A 65 13.48 2.84 -21.94
N PHE A 66 12.35 2.45 -21.34
CA PHE A 66 12.25 1.30 -20.45
C PHE A 66 12.46 -0.02 -21.20
N GLU A 67 11.82 -0.24 -22.34
CA GLU A 67 12.02 -1.42 -23.20
C GLU A 67 13.47 -1.54 -23.68
N GLU A 68 14.09 -0.43 -24.11
CA GLU A 68 15.50 -0.39 -24.49
C GLU A 68 16.42 -0.77 -23.32
N ALA A 69 16.13 -0.28 -22.12
CA ALA A 69 16.90 -0.62 -20.92
C ALA A 69 16.75 -2.10 -20.54
N LEU A 70 15.57 -2.69 -20.68
CA LEU A 70 15.32 -4.12 -20.40
C LEU A 70 16.01 -5.04 -21.41
N SER A 71 16.03 -4.65 -22.68
CA SER A 71 16.63 -5.45 -23.74
C SER A 71 18.17 -5.44 -23.74
N ARG A 72 18.79 -4.47 -23.04
CA ARG A 72 20.24 -4.32 -23.01
C ARG A 72 20.90 -5.40 -22.14
N PRO A 73 21.89 -6.15 -22.65
CA PRO A 73 22.63 -7.10 -21.84
C PRO A 73 23.40 -6.37 -20.72
N LEU A 74 23.49 -6.99 -19.55
CA LEU A 74 24.27 -6.47 -18.45
C LEU A 74 25.75 -6.50 -18.79
N ASP A 75 26.47 -5.40 -18.54
CA ASP A 75 27.92 -5.40 -18.58
C ASP A 75 28.50 -6.16 -17.37
N ALA A 76 29.81 -6.48 -17.43
CA ALA A 76 30.48 -7.25 -16.39
C ALA A 76 30.43 -6.59 -15.00
N THR A 77 30.39 -5.26 -14.95
CA THR A 77 30.33 -4.51 -13.69
C THR A 77 28.92 -4.58 -13.09
N GLN A 78 27.90 -4.46 -13.93
CA GLN A 78 26.49 -4.60 -13.55
C GLN A 78 26.20 -6.03 -13.07
N GLN A 79 26.68 -7.05 -13.78
CA GLN A 79 26.52 -8.45 -13.39
C GLN A 79 27.13 -8.72 -11.99
N ALA A 80 28.33 -8.20 -11.72
CA ALA A 80 28.95 -8.35 -10.40
C ALA A 80 28.12 -7.70 -9.27
N ARG A 81 27.50 -6.54 -9.53
CA ARG A 81 26.62 -5.86 -8.57
C ARG A 81 25.33 -6.63 -8.31
N VAL A 82 24.69 -7.14 -9.36
CA VAL A 82 23.47 -7.97 -9.24
C VAL A 82 23.76 -9.23 -8.45
N ASN A 83 24.86 -9.92 -8.74
CA ASN A 83 25.26 -11.12 -8.00
C ASN A 83 25.48 -10.83 -6.50
N LYS A 84 26.10 -9.69 -6.17
CA LYS A 84 26.28 -9.25 -4.78
C LYS A 84 24.95 -8.99 -4.08
N LEU A 85 24.01 -8.32 -4.77
CA LEU A 85 22.67 -8.04 -4.23
C LEU A 85 21.90 -9.34 -3.95
N LEU A 86 21.88 -10.26 -4.91
CA LEU A 86 21.18 -11.56 -4.79
C LEU A 86 21.81 -12.48 -3.73
N GLY A 87 23.09 -12.29 -3.41
CA GLY A 87 23.77 -13.01 -2.33
C GLY A 87 23.56 -12.41 -0.93
N THR A 88 22.88 -11.26 -0.81
CA THR A 88 22.59 -10.63 0.48
C THR A 88 21.32 -11.23 1.08
N PRO A 89 21.30 -11.67 2.35
CA PRO A 89 20.11 -12.23 2.98
C PRO A 89 18.96 -11.22 2.97
N SER A 90 17.74 -11.71 2.80
CA SER A 90 16.58 -10.84 2.66
C SER A 90 16.25 -10.16 4.01
N PRO A 91 15.86 -8.88 4.04
CA PRO A 91 15.55 -8.14 5.27
C PRO A 91 14.42 -8.72 6.15
N TRP A 92 13.70 -9.73 5.65
CA TRP A 92 12.57 -10.36 6.33
C TRP A 92 12.84 -11.84 6.70
N GLU A 93 14.02 -12.37 6.41
CA GLU A 93 14.43 -13.73 6.77
C GLU A 93 15.03 -13.80 8.20
N HIS A 94 14.39 -13.13 9.14
CA HIS A 94 14.75 -13.17 10.57
C HIS A 94 14.27 -14.44 11.25
#